data_AF-A0A1C5MWH2-F1
#
_entry.id   AF-A0A1C5MWH2-F1
#
_cell.length_a   1.000
_cell.length_b   1.000
_cell.length_c   1.000
_cell.angle_alpha   90.00
_cell.angle_beta   90.00
_cell.angle_gamma   90.00
#
_symmetry.space_group_name_H-M   'P 1'
#
loop_
_entity.id
_entity.type
_entity.pdbx_description
1 polymer ?
#
loop_
_entity_poly.entity_id
_entity_poly.type
_entity_poly.pdbx_seq_one_letter_code
_entity_poly.pdbx_strand_id
1 'polypeptide(L)'
;MKKNIKDLLDEEIIAQIESLKTLDDGSKEKQLAIDDLNTLYRLKIDETRMGLEFEEKKERREMENTLQSDELIIKEKQLDAENDARSCEEQFKAEQLKEQVKDRYFKAGIAAAEIIIPIVFYSVWLKKGFKFEEKGIFTSTTFRSLWSKFKPRK
;
A
#
# COMPACT_ATOMS: atom_id res chain seq x y z
N MET A 1 32.01 -24.28 43.06
CA MET A 1 30.77 -23.55 42.73
C MET A 1 30.84 -22.18 43.39
N LYS A 2 30.63 -21.09 42.66
CA LYS A 2 30.43 -19.78 43.29
C LYS A 2 28.99 -19.78 43.83
N LYS A 3 28.82 -19.73 45.14
CA LYS A 3 27.49 -19.61 45.75
C LYS A 3 26.94 -18.22 45.43
N ASN A 4 25.70 -18.13 44.96
CA ASN A 4 25.03 -16.85 44.81
C ASN A 4 24.57 -16.33 46.18
N ILE A 5 24.32 -15.02 46.27
CA ILE A 5 23.85 -14.37 47.50
C ILE A 5 22.56 -15.03 48.02
N LYS A 6 21.68 -15.47 47.11
CA LYS A 6 20.47 -16.23 47.43
C LYS A 6 20.76 -17.54 48.15
N ASP A 7 21.72 -18.31 47.65
CA ASP A 7 22.09 -19.60 48.23
C ASP A 7 22.67 -19.41 49.64
N LEU A 8 23.43 -18.33 49.85
CA LEU A 8 24.00 -17.97 51.15
C LEU A 8 22.92 -17.51 52.15
N LEU A 9 21.93 -16.74 51.70
CA LEU A 9 20.79 -16.33 52.53
C LEU A 9 19.97 -17.55 52.98
N ASP A 10 19.77 -18.51 52.08
CA ASP A 10 19.04 -19.74 52.37
C ASP A 10 19.79 -20.63 53.37
N GLU A 11 21.10 -20.75 53.21
CA GLU A 11 21.96 -21.46 54.17
C GLU A 11 21.93 -20.81 55.56
N GLU A 12 21.97 -19.47 55.64
CA GLU A 12 21.92 -18.74 56.91
C GLU A 12 20.55 -18.89 57.61
N ILE A 13 19.45 -18.82 56.86
CA ILE A 13 18.10 -19.06 57.39
C ILE A 13 17.99 -20.47 57.97
N ILE A 14 18.55 -21.49 57.30
CA ILE A 14 18.56 -22.87 57.79
C ILE A 14 19.38 -22.98 59.08
N ALA A 15 20.57 -22.38 59.10
CA ALA A 15 21.44 -22.40 60.28
C ALA A 15 20.79 -21.72 61.51
N GLN A 16 20.07 -20.60 61.31
CA GLN A 16 19.35 -19.92 62.39
C GLN A 16 18.14 -20.71 62.90
N ILE A 17 17.45 -21.45 62.02
CA ILE A 17 16.36 -22.35 62.46
C ILE A 17 16.90 -23.50 63.32
N GLU A 18 18.08 -24.03 62.98
CA GLU A 18 18.72 -25.10 63.76
C GLU A 18 19.23 -24.61 65.11
N SER A 19 19.84 -23.41 65.16
CA SER A 19 20.30 -22.82 66.42
C SER A 19 19.14 -22.53 67.39
N LEU A 20 17.98 -22.12 66.88
CA LEU A 20 16.76 -21.88 67.66
C LEU A 20 16.26 -23.12 68.42
N LYS A 21 16.54 -24.34 67.95
CA LYS A 21 16.18 -25.58 68.67
C LYS A 21 17.02 -25.83 69.92
N THR A 22 18.21 -25.23 69.99
CA THR A 22 19.17 -25.43 71.09
C THR A 22 18.99 -24.45 72.25
N LEU A 23 18.18 -23.40 72.05
CA LEU A 23 17.94 -22.33 73.01
C LEU A 23 16.74 -22.62 73.94
N ASP A 24 16.92 -22.33 75.23
CA ASP A 24 15.92 -22.48 76.30
C ASP A 24 14.69 -21.59 76.09
N ASP A 25 13.51 -22.13 76.41
CA ASP A 25 12.22 -21.47 76.16
C ASP A 25 12.05 -20.23 77.06
N GLY A 26 11.86 -19.06 76.43
CA GLY A 26 11.69 -17.79 77.13
C GLY A 26 12.98 -16.99 77.37
N SER A 27 14.14 -17.47 76.90
CA SER A 27 15.38 -16.69 76.89
C SER A 27 15.26 -15.45 75.99
N LYS A 28 15.86 -14.32 76.41
CA LYS A 28 16.00 -13.10 75.60
C LYS A 28 16.78 -13.36 74.30
N GLU A 29 17.73 -14.30 74.34
CA GLU A 29 18.53 -14.70 73.18
C GLU A 29 17.67 -15.40 72.13
N LYS A 30 16.68 -16.19 72.56
CA LYS A 30 15.74 -16.85 71.68
C LYS A 30 14.80 -15.85 70.99
N GLN A 31 14.34 -14.83 71.71
CA GLN A 31 13.54 -13.75 71.12
C GLN A 31 14.32 -12.97 70.06
N LEU A 32 15.57 -12.59 70.35
CA LEU A 32 16.43 -11.91 69.37
C LEU A 32 16.67 -12.77 68.12
N ALA A 33 16.96 -14.06 68.29
CA ALA A 33 17.16 -14.97 67.16
C ALA A 33 15.88 -15.17 66.33
N ILE A 34 14.69 -15.13 66.95
CA ILE A 34 13.41 -15.17 66.23
C ILE A 34 13.18 -13.88 65.43
N ASP A 35 13.51 -12.72 66.00
CA ASP A 35 13.41 -11.43 65.32
C ASP A 35 14.36 -11.35 64.13
N ASP A 36 15.62 -11.77 64.30
CA ASP A 36 16.61 -11.86 63.23
C ASP A 36 16.12 -12.80 62.12
N LEU A 37 15.63 -13.99 62.47
CA LEU A 37 15.06 -14.93 61.50
C LEU A 37 13.87 -14.34 60.75
N ASN A 38 12.99 -13.60 61.43
CA ASN A 38 11.86 -12.89 60.80
C ASN A 38 12.35 -11.84 59.80
N THR A 39 13.44 -11.12 60.10
CA THR A 39 14.02 -10.18 59.15
C THR A 39 14.58 -10.89 57.91
N LEU A 40 15.29 -12.00 58.09
CA LEU A 40 15.82 -12.79 56.97
C LEU A 40 14.71 -13.36 56.08
N TYR A 41 13.64 -13.90 56.68
CA TYR A 41 12.49 -14.39 55.91
C TYR A 41 11.80 -13.29 55.11
N ARG A 42 11.64 -12.09 55.70
CA ARG A 42 11.09 -10.94 54.97
C ARG A 42 11.98 -10.55 53.79
N LEU A 43 13.29 -10.46 54.02
CA LEU A 43 14.26 -10.15 52.96
C LEU A 43 14.21 -11.19 51.83
N LYS A 44 14.09 -12.48 52.14
CA LYS A 44 13.94 -13.55 51.15
C LYS A 44 12.67 -13.41 50.32
N ILE A 45 11.55 -13.09 50.98
CA ILE A 45 10.26 -12.86 50.29
C ILE A 45 10.37 -11.67 49.35
N ASP A 46 10.96 -10.56 49.82
CA ASP A 46 11.11 -9.36 49.02
C ASP A 46 12.07 -9.55 47.84
N GLU A 47 13.19 -10.26 48.01
CA GLU A 47 14.10 -10.59 46.91
C GLU A 47 13.44 -11.49 45.86
N THR A 48 12.64 -12.47 46.31
CA THR A 48 11.89 -13.34 45.41
C THR A 48 10.83 -12.54 44.64
N ARG A 49 10.09 -11.67 45.32
CA ARG A 49 9.10 -10.78 44.70
C ARG A 49 9.76 -9.86 43.66
N MET A 50 10.85 -9.20 44.02
CA MET A 50 11.61 -8.33 43.11
C MET A 50 12.13 -9.09 41.88
N GLY A 51 12.57 -10.34 42.06
CA GLY A 51 12.99 -11.19 40.95
C GLY A 51 11.85 -11.47 39.97
N LEU A 52 10.66 -11.81 40.49
CA LEU A 52 9.47 -12.03 39.68
C LEU A 52 9.00 -10.75 38.96
N GLU A 53 8.98 -9.62 39.67
CA GLU A 53 8.62 -8.31 39.09
C GLU A 53 9.58 -7.89 37.96
N PHE A 54 10.88 -8.18 38.13
CA PHE A 54 11.87 -7.88 37.11
C PHE A 54 11.69 -8.75 35.87
N GLU A 55 11.46 -10.06 36.03
CA GLU A 55 11.22 -10.97 34.91
C GLU A 55 9.93 -10.60 34.18
N GLU A 56 8.83 -10.36 34.90
CA GLU A 56 7.56 -9.94 34.31
C GLU A 56 7.69 -8.62 33.53
N LYS A 57 8.48 -7.66 34.05
CA LYS A 57 8.78 -6.39 33.36
C LYS A 57 9.68 -6.60 32.14
N LYS A 58 10.56 -7.60 32.16
CA LYS A 58 11.39 -7.96 31.00
C LYS A 58 10.53 -8.63 29.92
N GLU A 59 9.73 -9.62 30.28
CA GLU A 59 8.79 -10.30 29.39
C GLU A 59 7.78 -9.33 28.77
N ARG A 60 7.23 -8.39 29.55
CA ARG A 60 6.33 -7.35 29.00
C ARG A 60 7.00 -6.53 27.91
N ARG A 61 8.26 -6.12 28.11
CA ARG A 61 9.00 -5.34 27.10
C ARG A 61 9.31 -6.17 25.86
N GLU A 62 9.65 -7.44 26.02
CA GLU A 62 9.86 -8.36 24.89
C GLU A 62 8.57 -8.55 24.10
N MET A 63 7.45 -8.80 24.79
CA MET A 63 6.13 -8.93 24.18
C MET A 63 5.72 -7.66 23.43
N GLU A 64 5.90 -6.47 24.04
CA GLU A 64 5.59 -5.19 23.40
C GLU A 64 6.43 -4.98 22.12
N ASN A 65 7.73 -5.29 22.16
CA ASN A 65 8.59 -5.19 20.98
C ASN A 65 8.17 -6.16 19.87
N THR A 66 7.76 -7.39 20.22
CA THR A 66 7.26 -8.36 19.23
C THR A 66 5.96 -7.88 18.59
N LEU A 67 5.03 -7.35 19.40
CA LEU A 67 3.76 -6.82 18.91
C LEU A 67 3.97 -5.61 18.00
N GLN A 68 4.88 -4.70 18.37
CA GLN A 68 5.24 -3.57 17.51
C GLN A 68 5.85 -4.03 16.19
N SER A 69 6.70 -5.06 16.22
CA SER A 69 7.29 -5.63 14.99
C SER A 69 6.22 -6.25 14.09
N ASP A 70 5.29 -7.02 14.67
CA ASP A 70 4.18 -7.62 13.94
C ASP A 70 3.22 -6.56 13.36
N GLU A 71 2.94 -5.50 14.12
CA GLU A 71 2.13 -4.37 13.65
C GLU A 71 2.78 -3.66 12.44
N LEU A 72 4.10 -3.45 12.49
CA LEU A 72 4.84 -2.88 11.36
C LEU A 72 4.77 -3.77 10.12
N ILE A 73 4.93 -5.09 10.27
CA ILE A 73 4.83 -6.05 9.16
C ILE A 73 3.43 -6.03 8.54
N ILE A 74 2.39 -5.97 9.36
CA ILE A 74 1.00 -5.89 8.87
C ILE A 74 0.79 -4.59 8.09
N LYS A 75 1.29 -3.47 8.62
CA LYS A 75 1.16 -2.15 7.99
C LYS A 75 1.92 -2.06 6.67
N GLU A 76 3.10 -2.65 6.58
CA GLU A 76 3.88 -2.72 5.35
C GLU A 76 3.12 -3.51 4.27
N LYS A 77 2.60 -4.70 4.61
CA LYS A 77 1.78 -5.50 3.68
C LYS A 77 0.52 -4.77 3.20
N GLN A 78 -0.14 -4.01 4.08
CA GLN A 78 -1.29 -3.21 3.71
C GLN A 78 -0.91 -2.09 2.73
N LEU A 79 0.22 -1.44 2.98
CA LEU A 79 0.72 -0.35 2.13
C LEU A 79 1.14 -0.87 0.75
N ASP A 80 1.76 -2.05 0.68
CA ASP A 80 2.11 -2.70 -0.59
C ASP A 80 0.85 -3.05 -1.39
N ALA A 81 -0.16 -3.66 -0.75
CA ALA A 81 -1.42 -3.98 -1.41
C ALA A 81 -2.16 -2.72 -1.91
N GLU A 82 -2.10 -1.62 -1.16
CA GLU A 82 -2.70 -0.35 -1.56
C GLU A 82 -1.95 0.31 -2.73
N ASN A 83 -0.61 0.27 -2.71
CA ASN A 83 0.23 0.76 -3.80
C ASN A 83 -0.01 -0.06 -5.09
N ASP A 84 -0.12 -1.38 -4.97
CA ASP A 84 -0.43 -2.25 -6.10
C ASP A 84 -1.80 -1.92 -6.68
N ALA A 85 -2.81 -1.73 -5.83
CA ALA A 85 -4.15 -1.32 -6.27
C ALA A 85 -4.14 0.05 -6.97
N ARG A 86 -3.41 1.03 -6.41
CA ARG A 86 -3.23 2.36 -7.05
C ARG A 86 -2.55 2.25 -8.41
N SER A 87 -1.49 1.44 -8.52
CA SER A 87 -0.78 1.24 -9.79
C SER A 87 -1.66 0.59 -10.86
N CYS A 88 -2.50 -0.38 -10.47
CA CYS A 88 -3.47 -1.02 -11.36
C CYS A 88 -4.52 0.00 -11.85
N GLU A 89 -5.04 0.83 -10.95
CA GLU A 89 -6.02 1.86 -11.29
C GLU A 89 -5.45 2.91 -12.25
N GLU A 90 -4.21 3.34 -12.03
CA GLU A 90 -3.49 4.26 -12.92
C GLU A 90 -3.28 3.66 -14.31
N GLN A 91 -2.86 2.39 -14.40
CA GLN A 91 -2.72 1.68 -15.66
C GLN A 91 -4.06 1.59 -16.40
N PHE A 92 -5.13 1.22 -15.70
CA PHE A 92 -6.47 1.12 -16.28
C PHE A 92 -6.99 2.48 -16.79
N LYS A 93 -6.77 3.57 -16.03
CA LYS A 93 -7.10 4.93 -16.48
C LYS A 93 -6.30 5.34 -17.70
N ALA A 94 -5.01 5.01 -17.74
CA ALA A 94 -4.15 5.30 -18.89
C ALA A 94 -4.59 4.56 -20.15
N GLU A 95 -5.04 3.31 -20.02
CA GLU A 95 -5.61 2.53 -21.13
C GLU A 95 -6.93 3.14 -21.63
N GLN A 96 -7.85 3.49 -20.75
CA GLN A 96 -9.10 4.17 -21.12
C GLN A 96 -8.86 5.48 -21.86
N LEU A 97 -7.88 6.30 -21.41
CA LEU A 97 -7.53 7.54 -22.09
C LEU A 97 -6.98 7.29 -23.49
N LYS A 98 -6.15 6.25 -23.68
CA LYS A 98 -5.63 5.87 -25.01
C LYS A 98 -6.77 5.45 -25.94
N GLU A 99 -7.74 4.69 -25.46
CA GLU A 99 -8.92 4.31 -26.24
C GLU A 99 -9.77 5.52 -26.62
N GLN A 100 -10.06 6.42 -25.67
CA GLN A 100 -10.82 7.63 -25.95
C GLN A 100 -10.13 8.55 -26.96
N VAL A 101 -8.81 8.67 -26.90
CA VAL A 101 -8.03 9.47 -27.85
C VAL A 101 -8.09 8.83 -29.24
N LYS A 102 -7.94 7.51 -29.35
CA LYS A 102 -8.05 6.79 -30.63
C LYS A 102 -9.40 7.06 -31.30
N ASP A 103 -10.51 6.92 -30.56
CA ASP A 103 -11.86 7.14 -31.10
C ASP A 103 -12.03 8.57 -31.67
N ARG A 104 -11.52 9.58 -30.95
CA ARG A 104 -11.52 10.97 -31.44
C ARG A 104 -10.72 11.15 -32.73
N TYR A 105 -9.54 10.53 -32.84
CA TYR A 105 -8.74 10.59 -34.07
C TYR A 105 -9.43 9.89 -35.24
N PHE A 106 -10.04 8.72 -35.02
CA PHE A 106 -10.80 8.03 -36.06
C PHE A 106 -11.98 8.87 -36.56
N LYS A 107 -12.76 9.46 -35.64
CA LYS A 107 -13.89 10.33 -35.99
C LYS A 107 -13.45 11.57 -36.76
N ALA A 108 -12.38 12.23 -36.32
CA ALA A 108 -11.81 13.38 -37.01
C ALA A 108 -11.29 13.01 -38.42
N GLY A 109 -10.64 11.85 -38.55
CA GLY A 109 -10.14 11.34 -39.83
C GLY A 109 -11.28 11.04 -40.82
N ILE A 110 -12.37 10.43 -40.37
CA ILE A 110 -13.56 10.19 -41.20
C ILE A 110 -14.14 11.51 -41.70
N ALA A 111 -14.35 12.49 -40.81
CA ALA A 111 -14.89 13.80 -41.17
C ALA A 111 -14.00 14.55 -42.20
N ALA A 112 -12.67 14.45 -42.05
CA ALA A 112 -11.75 15.03 -43.03
C ALA A 112 -11.83 14.29 -44.39
N ALA A 113 -11.90 12.96 -44.36
CA ALA A 113 -12.03 12.15 -45.58
C ALA A 113 -13.33 12.46 -46.34
N GLU A 114 -14.44 12.69 -45.65
CA GLU A 114 -15.72 13.09 -46.25
C GLU A 114 -15.60 14.37 -47.11
N ILE A 115 -14.74 15.32 -46.73
CA ILE A 115 -14.50 16.55 -47.51
C ILE A 115 -13.46 16.31 -48.62
N ILE A 116 -12.40 15.56 -48.31
CA ILE A 116 -11.27 15.35 -49.23
C ILE A 116 -11.67 14.43 -50.40
N ILE A 117 -12.47 13.38 -50.16
CA ILE A 117 -12.88 12.40 -51.18
C ILE A 117 -13.57 13.09 -52.37
N PRO A 118 -14.61 13.94 -52.17
CA PRO A 118 -15.23 14.68 -53.26
C PRO A 118 -14.23 15.59 -53.99
N ILE A 119 -13.40 16.34 -53.27
CA ILE A 119 -12.44 17.27 -53.89
C ILE A 119 -11.45 16.52 -54.78
N VAL A 120 -10.89 15.41 -54.29
CA VAL A 120 -9.96 14.58 -55.06
C VAL A 120 -10.68 13.95 -56.25
N PHE A 121 -11.89 13.43 -56.07
CA PHE A 121 -12.70 12.88 -57.16
C PHE A 121 -12.96 13.92 -58.26
N TYR A 122 -13.40 15.13 -57.91
CA TYR A 122 -13.59 16.22 -58.85
C TYR A 122 -12.28 16.64 -59.52
N SER A 123 -11.18 16.70 -58.78
CA SER A 123 -9.86 17.07 -59.34
C SER A 123 -9.35 16.04 -60.37
N VAL A 124 -9.59 14.74 -60.14
CA VAL A 124 -9.23 13.66 -61.07
C VAL A 124 -10.17 13.65 -62.26
N TRP A 125 -11.48 13.81 -62.04
CA TRP A 125 -12.46 13.93 -63.11
C TRP A 125 -12.15 15.11 -64.02
N LEU A 126 -11.90 16.30 -63.46
CA LEU A 126 -11.58 17.50 -64.22
C LEU A 126 -10.29 17.33 -65.03
N LYS A 127 -9.23 16.72 -64.47
CA LYS A 127 -8.01 16.40 -65.23
C LYS A 127 -8.27 15.44 -66.39
N LYS A 128 -9.18 14.47 -66.22
CA LYS A 128 -9.55 13.54 -67.29
C LYS A 128 -10.49 14.17 -68.31
N GLY A 129 -11.37 15.07 -67.88
CA GLY A 129 -12.22 15.92 -68.73
C GLY A 129 -11.43 16.91 -69.58
N PHE A 130 -10.41 17.56 -69.03
CA PHE A 130 -9.49 18.42 -69.77
C PHE A 130 -8.77 17.67 -70.91
N LYS A 131 -8.46 16.38 -70.72
CA LYS A 131 -7.89 15.53 -71.79
C LYS A 131 -8.89 15.23 -72.92
N PHE A 132 -10.20 15.37 -72.69
CA PHE A 132 -11.20 15.34 -73.75
C PHE A 132 -11.29 16.69 -74.50
N GLU A 133 -10.97 17.80 -73.85
CA GLU A 133 -10.87 19.10 -74.54
C GLU A 133 -9.63 19.19 -75.44
N GLU A 134 -8.51 18.53 -75.09
CA GLU A 134 -7.34 18.41 -75.97
C GLU A 134 -7.59 17.56 -77.23
N LYS A 135 -8.63 16.70 -77.22
CA LYS A 135 -9.03 15.87 -78.37
C LYS A 135 -10.46 16.18 -78.81
N GLY A 136 -10.68 17.43 -79.19
CA GLY A 136 -11.77 17.80 -80.09
C GLY A 136 -13.08 18.14 -79.39
N ILE A 137 -13.47 19.40 -79.58
CA ILE A 137 -14.75 20.00 -79.25
C ILE A 137 -15.92 19.08 -79.64
N PHE A 138 -16.53 18.41 -78.67
CA PHE A 138 -17.91 17.94 -78.79
C PHE A 138 -18.82 19.02 -78.21
N THR A 139 -19.18 20.03 -79.00
CA THR A 139 -20.34 20.87 -78.68
C THR A 139 -21.57 19.97 -78.68
N SER A 140 -22.05 19.58 -77.50
CA SER A 140 -23.26 18.80 -77.37
C SER A 140 -24.44 19.56 -77.98
N THR A 141 -25.02 19.00 -79.03
CA THR A 141 -26.16 19.56 -79.79
C THR A 141 -27.40 19.77 -78.92
N THR A 142 -27.46 19.15 -77.74
CA THR A 142 -28.60 19.22 -76.82
C THR A 142 -28.73 20.56 -76.09
N PHE A 143 -27.66 21.32 -75.87
CA PHE A 143 -27.74 22.63 -75.17
C PHE A 143 -28.20 23.79 -76.08
N ARG A 144 -28.21 23.60 -77.40
CA ARG A 144 -28.62 24.66 -78.35
C ARG A 144 -30.12 24.96 -78.28
N SER A 145 -30.95 24.00 -77.89
CA SER A 145 -32.42 24.11 -77.81
C SER A 145 -32.92 24.90 -76.59
N LEU A 146 -32.13 24.95 -75.50
CA LEU A 146 -32.53 25.61 -74.25
C LEU A 146 -32.45 27.15 -74.32
N TRP A 147 -31.58 27.70 -75.16
CA TRP A 147 -31.41 29.15 -75.30
C TRP A 147 -32.57 29.85 -76.01
N SER A 148 -33.39 29.14 -76.81
CA SER A 148 -34.50 29.77 -77.55
C SER A 148 -35.70 30.11 -76.66
N LYS A 149 -35.78 29.56 -75.45
CA LYS A 149 -36.89 29.80 -74.50
C LYS A 149 -36.63 30.93 -73.50
N PHE A 150 -35.39 31.44 -73.43
CA PHE A 150 -35.01 32.51 -72.50
C PHE A 150 -35.22 33.93 -73.06
N LYS A 151 -35.68 34.07 -74.31
CA LYS A 151 -35.95 35.38 -74.90
C LYS A 151 -37.40 35.79 -74.63
N PRO A 152 -37.67 36.86 -73.87
CA PRO A 152 -39.03 37.34 -73.69
C PRO A 152 -39.54 37.89 -75.03
N ARG A 153 -40.73 37.44 -75.45
CA ARG A 153 -41.42 38.01 -76.62
C ARG A 153 -42.03 39.35 -76.19
N LYS A 154 -41.86 40.37 -77.05
CA LYS A 154 -42.49 41.69 -76.89
C LYS A 154 -44.01 41.58 -76.90
#